data_AF-A0AAN9TN83-F1
#
_entry.id   AF-A0AAN9TN83-F1
#
_cell.length_a   1.000
_cell.length_b   1.000
_cell.length_c   1.000
_cell.angle_alpha   90.00
_cell.angle_beta   90.00
_cell.angle_gamma   90.00
#
_symmetry.space_group_name_H-M   'P 1'
#
loop_
_entity.id
_entity.type
_entity.pdbx_description
1 polymer ?
#
loop_
_entity_poly.entity_id
_entity_poly.type
_entity_poly.pdbx_seq_one_letter_code
_entity_poly.pdbx_strand_id
1 'polypeptide(L)'
;MKYDVIELANVIRRQYRCHRSLRSHSARGLTDERVLGEANFVARASSRAALKLSSLCGVDDQMKLLQHSWSDMLVLDHIHQRMHNNLQDETTLHNGQKFDLLSLGLLGVPSLQDRFTQVTHTLHDLKFDVSDYICLKFLLLLNPGKLI
;
A
#
# COMPACT_ATOMS: atom_id res chain seq x y z
N MET A 1 11.49 -9.34 17.31
CA MET A 1 12.23 -8.07 17.13
C MET A 1 11.21 -6.94 17.09
N LYS A 2 11.38 -5.86 17.87
CA LYS A 2 10.47 -4.71 17.84
C LYS A 2 11.09 -3.66 16.90
N TYR A 3 10.52 -3.47 15.71
CA TYR A 3 10.88 -2.34 14.85
C TYR A 3 10.42 -1.03 15.48
N ASP A 4 11.15 0.06 15.27
CA ASP A 4 10.68 1.40 15.60
C ASP A 4 9.56 1.79 14.61
N VAL A 5 8.34 1.88 15.12
CA VAL A 5 7.12 2.04 14.30
C VAL A 5 7.10 3.37 13.57
N ILE A 6 7.56 4.41 14.26
CA ILE A 6 7.56 5.77 13.71
C ILE A 6 8.52 5.82 12.53
N GLU A 7 9.68 5.20 12.71
CA GLU A 7 10.68 5.10 11.68
C GLU A 7 10.19 4.29 10.49
N LEU A 8 9.70 3.07 10.72
CA LEU A 8 9.22 2.20 9.65
C LEU A 8 8.10 2.88 8.86
N ALA A 9 7.15 3.52 9.55
CA ALA A 9 6.10 4.29 8.91
C ALA A 9 6.66 5.47 8.09
N ASN A 10 7.71 6.15 8.57
CA ASN A 10 8.38 7.22 7.82
C ASN A 10 9.08 6.70 6.57
N VAL A 11 9.72 5.53 6.64
CA VAL A 11 10.33 4.89 5.47
C VAL A 11 9.27 4.49 4.46
N ILE A 12 8.20 3.80 4.89
CA ILE A 12 7.09 3.43 4.02
C ILE A 12 6.46 4.68 3.37
N ARG A 13 6.23 5.76 4.13
CA ARG A 13 5.71 7.03 3.58
C ARG A 13 6.61 7.63 2.50
N ARG A 14 7.93 7.60 2.71
CA ARG A 14 8.92 8.09 1.74
C ARG A 14 8.91 7.25 0.47
N GLN A 15 8.95 5.93 0.64
CA GLN A 15 9.02 4.97 -0.47
C GLN A 15 7.76 4.99 -1.33
N TYR A 16 6.58 5.18 -0.71
CA TYR A 16 5.30 5.26 -1.42
C TYR A 16 4.84 6.70 -1.71
N ARG A 17 5.73 7.71 -1.57
CA ARG A 17 5.47 9.15 -1.82
C ARG A 17 4.15 9.68 -1.22
N CYS A 18 3.79 9.25 0.00
CA CYS A 18 2.64 9.77 0.73
C CYS A 18 2.93 11.16 1.35
N HIS A 19 3.04 12.20 0.53
CA HIS A 19 3.14 13.58 0.99
C HIS A 19 1.75 14.13 1.31
N ARG A 20 1.34 14.07 2.59
CA ARG A 20 0.60 15.12 3.33
C ARG A 20 -0.36 14.54 4.38
N SER A 21 0.05 14.73 5.64
CA SER A 21 -0.72 14.56 6.89
C SER A 21 -0.80 13.14 7.44
N LEU A 22 0.21 12.82 8.25
CA LEU A 22 0.23 11.75 9.24
C LEU A 22 0.43 12.38 10.61
N ARG A 23 -0.60 12.35 11.45
CA ARG A 23 -0.45 12.70 12.87
C ARG A 23 0.31 11.56 13.55
N SER A 24 1.34 11.92 14.28
CA SER A 24 2.11 11.05 15.15
C SER A 24 1.18 10.40 16.19
N HIS A 25 0.96 9.09 16.09
CA HIS A 25 0.47 8.31 17.22
C HIS A 25 1.62 7.45 17.72
N SER A 26 1.97 7.70 18.99
CA SER A 26 3.05 7.02 19.71
C SER A 26 2.74 5.54 19.84
N ALA A 27 3.61 4.68 19.34
CA ALA A 27 3.38 3.25 19.31
C ALA A 27 4.67 2.51 19.71
N ARG A 28 4.71 1.97 20.93
CA ARG A 28 5.74 0.99 21.35
C ARG A 28 5.33 -0.41 20.91
N GLY A 29 6.18 -1.08 20.14
CA GLY A 29 6.10 -2.51 19.77
C GLY A 29 5.07 -2.85 18.69
N LEU A 30 5.52 -3.48 17.59
CA LEU A 30 4.64 -3.99 16.53
C LEU A 30 4.35 -5.48 16.74
N THR A 31 3.05 -5.81 16.70
CA THR A 31 2.48 -7.12 16.37
C THR A 31 1.96 -7.07 14.92
N ASP A 32 1.72 -8.21 14.29
CA ASP A 32 1.28 -8.32 12.88
C ASP A 32 0.06 -7.43 12.54
N GLU A 33 -0.93 -7.36 13.44
CA GLU A 33 -2.12 -6.51 13.30
C GLU A 33 -1.80 -5.02 13.14
N ARG A 34 -0.69 -4.57 13.71
CA ARG A 34 -0.31 -3.17 13.74
C ARG A 34 0.43 -2.76 12.45
N VAL A 35 1.09 -3.71 11.79
CA VAL A 35 1.62 -3.56 10.42
C VAL A 35 0.49 -3.43 9.41
N LEU A 36 -0.55 -4.28 9.54
CA LEU A 36 -1.80 -4.18 8.76
C LEU A 36 -2.48 -2.82 8.95
N GLY A 37 -2.45 -2.26 10.17
CA GLY A 37 -2.95 -0.91 10.46
C GLY A 37 -2.18 0.21 9.73
N GLU A 38 -0.85 0.17 9.74
CA GLU A 38 -0.01 1.12 9.00
C GLU A 38 -0.18 0.96 7.48
N ALA A 39 -0.24 -0.28 6.98
CA ALA A 39 -0.54 -0.63 5.60
C ALA A 39 -1.89 -0.04 5.12
N ASN A 40 -2.94 -0.19 5.92
CA ASN A 40 -4.25 0.41 5.66
C ASN A 40 -4.18 1.95 5.67
N PHE A 41 -3.38 2.54 6.57
CA PHE A 41 -3.16 3.98 6.57
C PHE A 41 -2.44 4.47 5.29
N VAL A 42 -1.42 3.73 4.84
CA VAL A 42 -0.68 4.05 3.60
C VAL A 42 -1.62 3.96 2.40
N ALA A 43 -2.43 2.91 2.30
CA ALA A 43 -3.45 2.77 1.26
C ALA A 43 -4.46 3.92 1.28
N ARG A 44 -4.91 4.37 2.46
CA ARG A 44 -5.75 5.57 2.63
C ARG A 44 -5.09 6.81 2.07
N ALA A 45 -3.85 7.07 2.47
CA ALA A 45 -3.12 8.27 2.07
C ALA A 45 -2.86 8.26 0.54
N SER A 46 -2.54 7.10 -0.03
CA SER A 46 -2.33 6.87 -1.46
C SER A 46 -3.61 7.01 -2.30
N SER A 47 -4.77 6.78 -1.69
CA SER A 47 -6.08 6.81 -2.35
C SER A 47 -6.89 8.07 -2.04
N ARG A 48 -6.34 9.03 -1.27
CA ARG A 48 -7.06 10.27 -0.89
C ARG A 48 -7.60 11.05 -2.08
N ALA A 49 -6.87 11.10 -3.19
CA ALA A 49 -7.35 11.76 -4.41
C ALA A 49 -8.57 11.05 -5.00
N ALA A 50 -8.56 9.71 -5.01
CA ALA A 50 -9.67 8.90 -5.49
C ALA A 50 -10.91 8.99 -4.57
N LEU A 51 -10.70 8.94 -3.25
CA LEU A 51 -11.76 9.12 -2.24
C LEU A 51 -12.36 10.54 -2.25
N LYS A 52 -11.56 11.55 -2.60
CA LYS A 52 -12.04 12.93 -2.79
C LYS A 52 -12.89 13.08 -4.05
N LEU A 53 -12.59 12.29 -5.09
CA LEU A 53 -13.38 12.24 -6.32
C LEU A 53 -14.71 11.50 -6.12
N SER A 54 -14.78 10.51 -5.22
CA SER A 54 -16.03 9.87 -4.80
C SER A 54 -16.86 10.73 -3.83
N SER A 55 -16.77 12.06 -3.93
CA SER A 55 -17.51 13.05 -3.12
C SER A 55 -19.03 12.95 -3.22
N LEU A 56 -19.54 12.09 -4.11
CA LEU A 56 -20.96 11.79 -4.30
C LEU A 56 -21.50 10.72 -3.34
N CYS A 57 -20.66 9.95 -2.63
CA CYS A 57 -21.12 8.99 -1.60
C CYS A 57 -20.80 9.47 -0.18
N GLY A 58 -21.61 9.01 0.79
CA GLY A 58 -21.45 9.38 2.20
C GLY A 58 -20.13 8.89 2.78
N VAL A 59 -19.68 9.50 3.88
CA VAL A 59 -18.41 9.13 4.55
C VAL A 59 -18.39 7.64 4.93
N ASP A 60 -19.52 7.07 5.31
CA ASP A 60 -19.65 5.64 5.63
C ASP A 60 -19.42 4.75 4.41
N ASP A 61 -19.93 5.14 3.25
CA ASP A 61 -19.71 4.41 2.01
C ASP A 61 -18.25 4.54 1.57
N GLN A 62 -17.64 5.72 1.72
CA GLN A 62 -16.22 5.92 1.49
C GLN A 62 -15.36 5.01 2.37
N MET A 63 -15.73 4.83 3.64
CA MET A 63 -15.03 3.94 4.56
C MET A 63 -15.23 2.46 4.21
N LYS A 64 -16.43 2.06 3.78
CA LYS A 64 -16.70 0.68 3.30
C LYS A 64 -15.91 0.35 2.04
N LEU A 65 -15.95 1.23 1.02
CA LEU A 65 -15.18 1.07 -0.22
C LEU A 65 -13.71 0.79 0.07
N LEU A 66 -13.14 1.60 0.96
CA LEU A 66 -11.76 1.47 1.38
C LEU A 66 -11.51 0.18 2.16
N GLN A 67 -12.38 -0.20 3.11
CA GLN A 67 -12.23 -1.44 3.89
C GLN A 67 -12.17 -2.69 3.00
N HIS A 68 -12.84 -2.67 1.85
CA HIS A 68 -12.82 -3.79 0.90
C HIS A 68 -11.66 -3.75 -0.12
N SER A 69 -11.08 -2.57 -0.38
CA SER A 69 -10.11 -2.38 -1.46
C SER A 69 -8.70 -2.00 -1.01
N TRP A 70 -8.48 -1.68 0.27
CA TRP A 70 -7.18 -1.17 0.75
C TRP A 70 -6.03 -2.15 0.53
N SER A 71 -6.25 -3.46 0.69
CA SER A 71 -5.23 -4.49 0.47
C SER A 71 -4.85 -4.57 -1.00
N ASP A 72 -5.83 -4.61 -1.90
CA ASP A 72 -5.59 -4.63 -3.34
C ASP A 72 -4.87 -3.37 -3.82
N MET A 73 -5.28 -2.20 -3.31
CA MET A 73 -4.64 -0.93 -3.62
C MET A 73 -3.20 -0.87 -3.11
N LEU A 74 -2.90 -1.45 -1.94
CA LEU A 74 -1.53 -1.51 -1.43
C LEU A 74 -0.64 -2.44 -2.26
N VAL A 75 -1.16 -3.61 -2.67
CA VAL A 75 -0.44 -4.52 -3.57
C VAL A 75 -0.18 -3.86 -4.92
N LEU A 76 -1.19 -3.19 -5.49
CA LEU A 76 -1.07 -2.44 -6.74
C LEU A 76 -0.04 -1.30 -6.61
N ASP A 77 -0.08 -0.55 -5.50
CA ASP A 77 0.91 0.48 -5.21
C ASP A 77 2.33 -0.10 -5.14
N HIS A 78 2.50 -1.26 -4.50
CA HIS A 78 3.80 -1.90 -4.39
C HIS A 78 4.35 -2.30 -5.76
N ILE A 79 3.52 -2.92 -6.61
CA ILE A 79 3.88 -3.28 -7.99
C ILE A 79 4.27 -2.03 -8.78
N HIS A 80 3.44 -0.99 -8.75
CA HIS A 80 3.70 0.25 -9.47
C HIS A 80 5.02 0.91 -9.03
N GLN A 81 5.28 0.99 -7.72
CA GLN A 81 6.53 1.55 -7.19
C GLN A 81 7.75 0.72 -7.62
N ARG A 82 7.62 -0.60 -7.63
CA ARG A 82 8.70 -1.52 -8.04
C ARG A 82 9.02 -1.37 -9.52
N MET A 83 8.00 -1.30 -10.38
CA MET A 83 8.16 -1.17 -11.83
C MET A 83 8.66 0.20 -12.28
N HIS A 84 8.10 1.27 -11.71
CA HIS A 84 8.31 2.63 -12.24
C HIS A 84 9.28 3.48 -11.42
N ASN A 85 9.45 3.16 -10.13
CA ASN A 85 10.25 3.96 -9.20
C ASN A 85 11.42 3.18 -8.58
N ASN A 86 11.71 1.98 -9.11
CA ASN A 86 12.82 1.12 -8.67
C ASN A 86 12.82 0.87 -7.15
N LEU A 87 11.64 0.58 -6.59
CA LEU A 87 11.50 0.26 -5.17
C LEU A 87 12.38 -0.96 -4.82
N GLN A 88 13.25 -0.79 -3.83
CA GLN A 88 14.14 -1.85 -3.35
C GLN A 88 13.37 -2.88 -2.52
N ASP A 89 13.86 -4.13 -2.53
CA ASP A 89 13.32 -5.23 -1.71
C ASP A 89 13.52 -5.01 -0.23
N GLU A 90 14.62 -4.34 0.16
CA GLU A 90 14.93 -4.05 1.55
C GLU A 90 15.30 -2.59 1.74
N THR A 91 15.11 -2.09 2.96
CA THR A 91 15.58 -0.78 3.39
C THR A 91 16.30 -0.92 4.72
N THR A 92 17.34 -0.12 4.91
CA THR A 92 18.03 -0.03 6.20
C THR A 92 17.39 1.08 7.04
N LEU A 93 16.98 0.72 8.24
CA LEU A 93 16.54 1.63 9.30
C LEU A 93 17.78 2.32 9.92
N HIS A 94 17.64 3.54 10.44
CA HIS A 94 18.64 4.32 11.16
C HIS A 94 19.21 3.64 12.39
N ASN A 95 18.50 2.65 12.94
CA ASN A 95 19.02 1.78 13.99
C ASN A 95 19.91 0.62 13.45
N GLY A 96 20.14 0.56 12.14
CA GLY A 96 20.91 -0.47 11.44
C GLY A 96 20.13 -1.73 11.08
N GLN A 97 18.85 -1.85 11.46
CA GLN A 97 18.02 -3.00 11.11
C GLN A 97 17.62 -2.96 9.63
N LYS A 98 17.59 -4.12 9.00
CA LYS A 98 17.02 -4.28 7.66
C LYS A 98 15.54 -4.60 7.77
N PHE A 99 14.73 -3.89 7.01
CA PHE A 99 13.31 -4.17 6.85
C PHE A 99 13.05 -4.64 5.43
N ASP A 100 12.41 -5.79 5.31
CA ASP A 100 11.98 -6.36 4.05
C ASP A 100 10.71 -5.65 3.57
N LEU A 101 10.85 -4.82 2.53
CA LEU A 101 9.73 -4.13 1.89
C LEU A 101 8.86 -5.07 1.07
N LEU A 102 9.42 -6.17 0.55
CA LEU A 102 8.63 -7.13 -0.20
C LEU A 102 7.57 -7.77 0.70
N SER A 103 7.92 -8.06 1.95
CA SER A 103 6.96 -8.51 2.97
C SER A 103 5.74 -7.58 3.11
N LEU A 104 5.89 -6.26 2.91
CA LEU A 104 4.76 -5.33 2.91
C LEU A 104 3.85 -5.49 1.69
N GLY A 105 4.43 -5.68 0.50
CA GLY A 105 3.69 -5.98 -0.73
C GLY A 105 2.98 -7.33 -0.71
N LEU A 106 3.51 -8.27 0.07
CA LEU A 106 2.91 -9.59 0.31
C LEU A 106 1.94 -9.61 1.49
N LEU A 107 1.69 -8.46 2.15
CA LEU A 107 0.84 -8.35 3.34
C LEU A 107 1.25 -9.31 4.47
N GLY A 108 2.55 -9.59 4.59
CA GLY A 108 3.10 -10.53 5.57
C GLY A 108 2.93 -12.01 5.21
N VAL A 109 2.59 -12.34 3.95
CA VAL A 109 2.36 -13.73 3.49
C VAL A 109 3.44 -14.15 2.47
N PRO A 110 4.57 -14.74 2.91
CA PRO A 110 5.71 -15.06 2.03
C PRO A 110 5.35 -16.04 0.90
N SER A 111 4.39 -16.94 1.12
CA SER A 111 3.97 -17.92 0.10
C SER A 111 3.33 -17.29 -1.14
N LEU A 112 2.98 -15.99 -1.10
CA LEU A 112 2.47 -15.26 -2.27
C LEU A 112 3.57 -14.69 -3.16
N GLN A 113 4.85 -14.82 -2.79
CA GLN A 113 5.98 -14.23 -3.50
C GLN A 113 6.05 -14.62 -4.99
N ASP A 114 5.87 -15.90 -5.29
CA ASP A 114 5.93 -16.40 -6.68
C ASP A 114 4.79 -15.79 -7.52
N ARG A 115 3.57 -15.75 -6.96
CA ARG A 115 2.40 -15.17 -7.62
C ARG A 115 2.55 -13.67 -7.82
N PHE A 116 3.08 -12.97 -6.82
CA PHE A 116 3.37 -11.54 -6.89
C PHE A 116 4.37 -11.23 -8.02
N THR A 117 5.44 -12.03 -8.12
CA THR A 117 6.46 -11.90 -9.16
C THR A 117 5.88 -12.19 -10.55
N GLN A 118 5.08 -13.24 -10.68
CA GLN A 118 4.40 -13.58 -11.94
C GLN A 118 3.49 -12.45 -12.44
N VAL A 119 2.70 -11.85 -11.53
CA VAL A 119 1.83 -10.70 -11.87
C VAL A 119 2.68 -9.50 -12.28
N THR A 120 3.75 -9.20 -11.53
CA THR A 120 4.65 -8.08 -11.85
C THR A 120 5.31 -8.26 -13.23
N HIS A 121 5.76 -9.47 -13.57
CA HIS A 121 6.32 -9.77 -14.88
C HIS A 121 5.28 -9.62 -16.00
N THR A 122 4.07 -10.12 -15.78
CA THR A 122 2.97 -10.00 -16.75
C THR A 122 2.63 -8.53 -17.02
N LEU A 123 2.56 -7.71 -15.97
CA LEU A 123 2.30 -6.27 -16.11
C LEU A 123 3.46 -5.54 -16.81
N HIS A 124 4.70 -5.94 -16.55
CA HIS A 124 5.87 -5.44 -17.26
C HIS A 124 5.79 -5.75 -18.77
N ASP A 125 5.46 -6.99 -19.15
CA ASP A 125 5.31 -7.39 -20.55
C ASP A 125 4.17 -6.64 -21.25
N LEU A 126 3.09 -6.34 -20.52
CA LEU A 126 1.96 -5.54 -20.99
C LEU A 126 2.27 -4.04 -21.10
N LYS A 127 3.49 -3.61 -20.72
CA LYS A 127 3.90 -2.19 -20.68
C LYS A 127 2.98 -1.34 -19.82
N PHE A 128 2.54 -1.91 -18.71
CA PHE A 128 1.68 -1.23 -17.74
C PHE A 128 2.30 0.10 -17.31
N ASP A 129 1.58 1.20 -17.51
CA ASP A 129 2.08 2.56 -17.29
C ASP A 129 1.39 3.29 -16.12
N VAL A 130 1.74 4.57 -15.93
CA VAL A 130 1.16 5.41 -14.86
C VAL A 130 -0.34 5.67 -15.08
N SER A 131 -0.79 5.75 -16.32
CA SER A 131 -2.20 5.98 -16.67
C SER A 131 -3.03 4.75 -16.33
N ASP A 132 -2.56 3.56 -16.71
CA ASP A 132 -3.18 2.27 -16.40
C ASP A 132 -3.27 2.07 -14.88
N TYR A 133 -2.21 2.44 -14.16
CA TYR A 133 -2.18 2.41 -12.70
C TYR A 133 -3.26 3.30 -12.06
N ILE A 134 -3.42 4.53 -12.54
CA ILE A 134 -4.46 5.43 -12.04
C ILE A 134 -5.85 4.84 -12.35
N CYS A 135 -6.08 4.32 -13.55
CA CYS A 135 -7.34 3.70 -13.95
C CYS A 135 -7.67 2.47 -13.11
N LEU A 136 -6.71 1.57 -12.88
CA LEU A 136 -6.91 0.39 -12.03
C LEU A 136 -7.21 0.75 -10.58
N LYS A 137 -6.60 1.81 -10.03
CA LYS A 137 -6.94 2.31 -8.69
C LYS A 137 -8.42 2.67 -8.59
N PHE A 138 -8.97 3.37 -9.57
CA PHE A 138 -10.40 3.70 -9.59
C PHE A 138 -11.27 2.44 -9.78
N LEU A 139 -10.86 1.53 -10.65
CA LEU A 139 -11.60 0.28 -10.88
C LEU A 139 -11.67 -0.60 -9.62
N LEU A 140 -10.56 -0.72 -8.88
CA LEU A 140 -10.50 -1.45 -7.62
C LEU A 140 -11.34 -0.77 -6.52
N LEU A 141 -11.26 0.56 -6.43
CA LEU A 141 -12.02 1.33 -5.44
C LEU A 141 -13.53 1.29 -5.70
N LEU A 142 -13.95 1.29 -6.97
CA LEU A 142 -15.36 1.35 -7.38
C LEU A 142 -15.93 -0.01 -7.77
N ASN A 143 -15.25 -1.12 -7.47
CA ASN A 143 -15.69 -2.45 -7.90
C ASN A 143 -17.03 -2.84 -7.22
N PRO A 144 -18.15 -2.91 -7.96
CA PRO A 144 -19.46 -3.19 -7.38
C PRO A 144 -19.58 -4.63 -6.88
N GLY A 145 -18.82 -5.57 -7.43
CA GLY A 145 -18.91 -7.00 -7.08
C GLY A 145 -18.29 -7.37 -5.72
N LYS A 146 -17.57 -6.44 -5.07
CA LYS A 146 -17.04 -6.61 -3.71
C LYS A 146 -17.92 -5.99 -2.63
N LEU A 147 -18.99 -5.30 -3.01
CA LEU A 147 -19.85 -4.48 -2.15
C LEU A 147 -21.26 -5.05 -1.98
N ILE A 148 -21.51 -6.27 -2.48
CA ILE A 148 -22.79 -6.99 -2.39
C ILE A 148 -22.59 -8.19 -1.47
#